data_AF-A0A0M0BJR2-F1
#
_entry.id   AF-A0A0M0BJR2-F1
#
_cell.length_a   1.000
_cell.length_b   1.000
_cell.length_c   1.000
_cell.angle_alpha   90.00
_cell.angle_beta   90.00
_cell.angle_gamma   90.00
#
_symmetry.space_group_name_H-M   'P 1'
#
loop_
_entity.id
_entity.type
_entity.pdbx_description
1 polymer ?
#
loop_
_entity_poly.entity_id
_entity_poly.type
_entity_poly.pdbx_seq_one_letter_code
_entity_poly.pdbx_strand_id
1 'polypeptide(L)'
;MPIEEKVKISKTETPINIMIVNETPGDWRFWAACTRVLSRQNDLALRVYAKLLERQEQVSSRDLAALVDAPLYSVRRALTDLHELGIVTRDRLERGHMTFDRWRVKTPILGILRLIPEAYFQKGYPKK
;
A
#
# COMPACT_ATOMS: atom_id res chain seq x y z
N MET A 1 0.61 3.18 -14.48
CA MET A 1 -0.21 2.02 -14.09
C MET A 1 0.69 1.01 -13.39
N PRO A 2 0.30 0.45 -12.24
CA PRO A 2 1.06 -0.61 -11.57
C PRO A 2 1.05 -1.87 -12.44
N ILE A 3 2.21 -2.53 -12.57
CA ILE A 3 2.35 -3.81 -13.27
C ILE A 3 2.50 -4.89 -12.19
N GLU A 4 1.62 -5.89 -12.21
CA GLU A 4 1.76 -7.08 -11.38
C GLU A 4 2.66 -8.06 -12.12
N GLU A 5 3.80 -8.39 -11.53
CA GLU A 5 4.75 -9.35 -12.10
C GLU A 5 5.01 -10.48 -11.12
N LYS A 6 4.97 -11.72 -11.63
CA LYS A 6 5.34 -12.90 -10.86
C LYS A 6 6.84 -13.11 -10.98
N VAL A 7 7.56 -12.85 -9.90
CA VAL A 7 9.01 -13.04 -9.88
C VAL A 7 9.34 -14.34 -9.16
N LYS A 8 10.08 -15.21 -9.86
CA LYS A 8 10.63 -16.43 -9.26
C LYS A 8 11.91 -16.04 -8.51
N ILE A 9 11.86 -16.00 -7.19
CA ILE A 9 13.07 -15.85 -6.37
C ILE A 9 13.74 -17.23 -6.31
N SER A 10 15.02 -17.31 -6.64
CA SER A 10 15.79 -18.57 -6.76
C SER A 10 15.80 -19.45 -5.49
N LYS A 11 15.37 -18.90 -4.34
CA LYS A 11 15.31 -19.56 -3.04
C LYS A 11 13.90 -19.99 -2.60
N THR A 12 12.86 -19.74 -3.39
CA THR A 12 11.48 -20.13 -3.07
C THR A 12 10.91 -20.99 -4.19
N GLU A 13 10.35 -22.15 -3.83
CA GLU A 13 9.70 -23.05 -4.79
C GLU A 13 8.42 -22.43 -5.37
N THR A 14 7.77 -21.56 -4.60
CA THR A 14 6.58 -20.81 -5.02
C THR A 14 6.97 -19.46 -5.64
N PRO A 15 6.37 -19.10 -6.80
CA PRO A 15 6.53 -17.77 -7.37
C PRO A 15 5.88 -16.73 -6.45
N ILE A 16 6.56 -15.60 -6.29
CA ILE A 16 6.11 -14.52 -5.41
C ILE A 16 5.50 -13.42 -6.27
N ASN A 17 4.31 -12.95 -5.87
CA ASN A 17 3.73 -11.75 -6.46
C ASN A 17 4.45 -10.53 -5.87
N ILE A 18 5.13 -9.77 -6.74
CA ILE A 18 5.63 -8.45 -6.38
C ILE A 18 4.89 -7.40 -7.21
N MET A 19 4.63 -6.26 -6.60
CA MET A 19 4.12 -5.12 -7.35
C MET A 19 5.30 -4.28 -7.83
N ILE A 20 5.42 -4.10 -9.14
CA ILE A 20 6.40 -3.21 -9.73
C ILE A 20 5.72 -1.88 -10.02
N VAL A 21 6.28 -0.84 -9.42
CA VAL A 21 5.75 0.51 -9.52
C VAL A 21 6.69 1.35 -10.38
N ASN A 22 6.18 1.76 -11.55
CA ASN A 22 6.82 2.76 -12.39
C ASN A 22 6.34 4.15 -11.97
N GLU A 23 7.29 5.01 -11.59
CA GLU A 23 6.96 6.38 -11.18
C GLU A 23 6.66 7.25 -12.39
N THR A 24 5.41 7.66 -12.51
CA THR A 24 5.01 8.72 -13.42
C THR A 24 4.77 10.00 -12.61
N PRO A 25 5.62 11.03 -12.74
CA PRO A 25 5.46 12.31 -12.02
C PRO A 25 4.10 13.00 -12.23
N GLY A 26 3.35 12.61 -13.26
CA GLY A 26 2.02 13.15 -13.56
C GLY A 26 0.92 12.80 -12.55
N ASP A 27 1.11 11.78 -11.71
CA ASP A 27 0.17 11.44 -10.63
C ASP A 27 0.83 11.63 -9.24
N TRP A 28 0.68 12.85 -8.71
CA TRP A 28 1.31 13.25 -7.45
C TRP A 28 0.80 12.44 -6.25
N ARG A 29 -0.46 11.97 -6.28
CA ARG A 29 -1.05 11.21 -5.16
C ARG A 29 -0.41 9.84 -5.09
N PHE A 30 -0.35 9.16 -6.24
CA PHE A 30 0.31 7.87 -6.38
C PHE A 30 1.79 7.95 -5.98
N TRP A 31 2.52 8.97 -6.48
CA TRP A 31 3.93 9.20 -6.14
C TRP A 31 4.15 9.41 -4.63
N ALA A 32 3.31 10.23 -4.00
CA ALA A 32 3.41 10.51 -2.58
C ALA A 32 3.08 9.27 -1.72
N ALA A 33 2.12 8.45 -2.15
CA ALA A 33 1.80 7.18 -1.52
C ALA A 33 2.97 6.18 -1.64
N CYS A 34 3.57 6.04 -2.82
CA CYS A 34 4.77 5.23 -3.03
C CYS A 34 5.89 5.61 -2.07
N THR A 35 6.17 6.91 -1.98
CA THR A 35 7.25 7.43 -1.13
C THR A 35 6.98 7.20 0.35
N ARG A 36 5.72 7.30 0.81
CA ARG A 36 5.35 7.06 2.21
C ARG A 36 5.40 5.58 2.59
N VAL A 37 4.84 4.69 1.76
CA VAL A 37 4.79 3.24 2.01
C VAL A 37 6.19 2.62 1.96
N LEU A 38 7.04 3.08 1.04
CA LEU A 38 8.42 2.60 0.90
C LEU A 38 9.43 3.38 1.76
N SER A 39 8.96 4.33 2.58
CA SER A 39 9.84 5.07 3.48
C SER A 39 10.33 4.16 4.59
N ARG A 40 11.66 4.13 4.79
CA ARG A 40 12.30 3.43 5.92
C ARG A 40 11.78 3.92 7.29
N GLN A 41 11.18 5.11 7.36
CA GLN A 41 10.70 5.73 8.60
C GLN A 41 9.25 5.34 8.95
N ASN A 42 8.51 4.66 8.07
CA ASN A 42 7.09 4.38 8.29
C ASN A 42 6.71 2.98 7.82
N ASP A 43 6.94 1.99 8.67
CA ASP A 43 6.52 0.60 8.44
C ASP A 43 5.02 0.36 8.68
N LEU A 44 4.29 1.37 9.18
CA LEU A 44 2.88 1.25 9.56
C LEU A 44 2.02 0.75 8.40
N ALA A 45 2.25 1.24 7.18
CA ALA A 45 1.50 0.79 6.01
C ALA A 45 1.69 -0.71 5.76
N LEU A 46 2.91 -1.21 5.88
CA LEU A 46 3.21 -2.64 5.72
C LEU A 46 2.64 -3.48 6.88
N ARG A 47 2.67 -2.96 8.12
CA ARG A 47 2.07 -3.62 9.28
C ARG A 47 0.54 -3.72 9.15
N VAL A 48 -0.12 -2.64 8.72
CA VAL A 48 -1.56 -2.61 8.44
C VAL A 48 -1.90 -3.60 7.33
N TYR A 49 -1.10 -3.61 6.25
CA TYR A 49 -1.28 -4.54 5.15
C TYR A 49 -1.13 -6.01 5.59
N ALA A 50 -0.12 -6.33 6.41
CA ALA A 50 0.07 -7.67 6.95
C ALA A 50 -1.15 -8.14 7.76
N LYS A 51 -1.74 -7.27 8.58
CA LYS A 51 -2.98 -7.60 9.32
C LYS A 51 -4.19 -7.81 8.41
N LEU A 52 -4.28 -7.08 7.30
CA LEU A 52 -5.31 -7.35 6.29
C LEU A 52 -5.11 -8.71 5.60
N LEU A 53 -3.86 -9.08 5.31
CA LEU A 53 -3.53 -10.41 4.75
C LEU A 53 -3.86 -11.54 5.73
N GLU A 54 -3.52 -11.39 7.01
CA GLU A 54 -3.80 -12.38 8.06
C GLU A 54 -5.29 -12.64 8.25
N ARG A 55 -6.12 -11.60 8.17
CA ARG A 55 -7.56 -11.71 8.46
C ARG A 55 -8.38 -12.31 7.32
N GLN A 56 -7.93 -12.19 6.08
CA GLN A 56 -8.62 -12.67 4.85
C GLN A 56 -10.07 -12.17 4.67
N GLU A 57 -10.52 -11.24 5.52
CA GLU A 57 -11.87 -10.69 5.56
C GLU A 57 -11.82 -9.15 5.53
N GLN A 58 -12.98 -8.52 5.39
CA GLN A 58 -13.11 -7.07 5.50
C GLN A 58 -12.91 -6.61 6.95
N VAL A 59 -11.98 -5.67 7.18
CA VAL A 59 -11.66 -5.15 8.52
C VAL A 59 -11.90 -3.64 8.58
N SER A 60 -12.42 -3.13 9.70
CA SER A 60 -12.61 -1.69 9.88
C SER A 60 -11.28 -0.98 10.20
N SER A 61 -11.18 0.32 9.90
CA SER A 61 -9.98 1.09 10.29
C SER A 61 -9.75 1.11 11.80
N ARG A 62 -10.82 1.00 12.60
CA ARG A 62 -10.73 1.01 14.07
C ARG A 62 -10.12 -0.28 14.60
N ASP A 63 -10.57 -1.42 14.06
CA ASP A 63 -10.04 -2.72 14.47
C ASP A 63 -8.58 -2.85 14.02
N LEU A 64 -8.24 -2.39 12.81
CA LEU A 64 -6.85 -2.33 12.37
C LEU A 64 -5.99 -1.47 13.29
N ALA A 65 -6.48 -0.31 13.70
CA ALA A 65 -5.75 0.57 14.62
C ALA A 65 -5.44 -0.11 15.96
N ALA A 66 -6.37 -0.90 16.49
CA ALA A 66 -6.14 -1.72 17.67
C ALA A 66 -5.14 -2.85 17.40
N LEU A 67 -5.23 -3.53 16.25
CA LEU A 67 -4.35 -4.66 15.89
C LEU A 67 -2.91 -4.25 15.63
N VAL A 68 -2.67 -3.05 15.13
CA VAL A 68 -1.32 -2.54 14.87
C VAL A 68 -0.83 -1.58 15.96
N ASP A 69 -1.60 -1.38 17.02
CA ASP A 69 -1.30 -0.46 18.13
C ASP A 69 -0.82 0.92 17.62
N ALA A 70 -1.68 1.59 16.86
CA ALA A 70 -1.36 2.88 16.24
C ALA A 70 -2.56 3.84 16.22
N PRO A 71 -2.34 5.17 16.22
CA PRO A 71 -3.41 6.14 16.13
C PRO A 71 -4.29 5.93 14.89
N LEU A 72 -5.62 6.01 15.08
CA LEU A 72 -6.59 5.80 14.00
C LEU A 72 -6.33 6.70 12.79
N TYR A 73 -5.90 7.94 13.01
CA TYR A 73 -5.56 8.87 11.91
C TYR A 73 -4.39 8.36 11.07
N SER A 74 -3.33 7.84 11.70
CA SER A 74 -2.16 7.30 11.02
C SER A 74 -2.51 6.06 10.21
N VAL A 75 -3.36 5.19 10.78
CA VAL A 75 -3.87 3.98 10.13
C VAL A 75 -4.73 4.33 8.93
N ARG A 76 -5.63 5.32 9.04
CA ARG A 76 -6.43 5.81 7.91
C ARG A 76 -5.54 6.36 6.79
N ARG A 77 -4.51 7.13 7.13
CA ARG A 77 -3.53 7.63 6.14
C ARG A 77 -2.82 6.48 5.44
N ALA A 78 -2.35 5.49 6.18
CA ALA A 78 -1.71 4.31 5.64
C ALA A 78 -2.65 3.52 4.71
N LEU A 79 -3.91 3.35 5.08
CA LEU A 79 -4.93 2.70 4.24
C LEU A 79 -5.22 3.48 2.95
N THR A 80 -5.27 4.81 3.02
CA THR A 80 -5.35 5.66 1.84
C THR A 80 -4.13 5.45 0.95
N ASP A 81 -2.92 5.46 1.50
CA ASP A 81 -1.70 5.24 0.70
C ASP A 81 -1.72 3.87 0.02
N LEU A 82 -2.07 2.80 0.73
CA LEU A 82 -2.21 1.45 0.16
C LEU A 82 -3.30 1.36 -0.93
N HIS A 83 -4.35 2.18 -0.82
CA HIS A 83 -5.44 2.23 -1.80
C HIS A 83 -5.05 2.96 -3.07
N GLU A 84 -4.34 4.08 -2.94
CA GLU A 84 -3.75 4.80 -4.09
C GLU A 84 -2.77 3.89 -4.84
N LEU A 85 -2.03 3.03 -4.11
CA LEU A 85 -1.19 2.00 -4.72
C LEU A 85 -1.97 0.82 -5.35
N GLY A 86 -3.29 0.76 -5.18
CA GLY A 86 -4.14 -0.32 -5.71
C GLY A 86 -4.02 -1.65 -4.96
N ILE A 87 -3.36 -1.69 -3.81
CA ILE A 87 -3.09 -2.92 -3.05
C ILE A 87 -4.33 -3.35 -2.24
N VAL A 88 -5.11 -2.38 -1.77
CA VAL A 88 -6.31 -2.60 -0.97
C VAL A 88 -7.53 -1.94 -1.60
N THR A 89 -8.70 -2.49 -1.30
CA THR A 89 -10.01 -1.91 -1.67
C THR A 89 -10.73 -1.41 -0.43
N ARG A 90 -11.56 -0.38 -0.62
CA ARG A 90 -12.38 0.23 0.40
C ARG A 90 -13.85 0.05 0.05
N ASP A 91 -14.57 -0.65 0.90
CA ASP A 91 -16.02 -0.78 0.83
C ASP A 91 -16.65 0.18 1.85
N ARG A 92 -17.49 1.10 1.35
CA ARG A 92 -18.15 2.10 2.17
C ARG A 92 -19.56 1.61 2.52
N LEU A 93 -19.81 1.46 3.82
CA LEU A 93 -21.10 1.06 4.36
C LEU A 93 -21.78 2.26 5.01
N GLU A 94 -22.97 2.61 4.55
CA GLU A 94 -23.79 3.67 5.13
C GLU A 94 -24.85 3.05 6.05
N ARG A 95 -24.95 3.54 7.29
CA ARG A 95 -26.03 3.18 8.23
C ARG A 95 -26.55 4.45 8.88
N GLY A 96 -27.72 4.90 8.43
CA GLY A 96 -28.27 6.20 8.83
C GLY A 96 -27.32 7.33 8.44
N HIS A 97 -26.95 8.18 9.40
CA HIS A 97 -25.99 9.28 9.20
C HIS A 97 -24.52 8.88 9.38
N MET A 98 -24.23 7.60 9.60
CA MET A 98 -22.87 7.11 9.83
C MET A 98 -22.32 6.39 8.61
N THR A 99 -21.06 6.69 8.29
CA THR A 99 -20.29 6.03 7.23
C THR A 99 -19.18 5.19 7.85
N PHE A 100 -19.13 3.91 7.48
CA PHE A 100 -18.10 2.97 7.92
C PHE A 100 -17.28 2.51 6.73
N ASP A 101 -15.97 2.69 6.80
CA ASP A 101 -15.04 2.17 5.79
C ASP A 101 -14.53 0.79 6.24
N ARG A 102 -14.70 -0.20 5.36
CA ARG A 102 -14.14 -1.54 5.50
C ARG A 102 -13.09 -1.78 4.43
N TRP A 103 -12.01 -2.44 4.83
CA TRP A 103 -10.82 -2.60 4.00
C TRP A 103 -10.53 -4.08 3.80
N ARG A 104 -10.10 -4.45 2.59
CA ARG A 104 -9.61 -5.79 2.28
C ARG A 104 -8.47 -5.71 1.28
N VAL A 105 -7.65 -6.75 1.26
CA VAL A 105 -6.61 -6.91 0.24
C VAL A 105 -7.27 -7.10 -1.12
N LYS A 106 -6.83 -6.33 -2.12
CA LYS A 106 -7.24 -6.50 -3.52
C LYS A 106 -6.37 -7.56 -4.20
N THR A 107 -5.06 -7.35 -4.12
CA THR A 107 -4.04 -8.25 -4.66
C THR A 107 -3.06 -8.63 -3.55
N PRO A 108 -2.92 -9.94 -3.24
CA PRO A 108 -1.86 -10.41 -2.35
C PRO A 108 -0.50 -10.26 -3.02
N ILE A 109 0.34 -9.40 -2.46
CA ILE A 109 1.72 -9.16 -2.87
C ILE A 109 2.64 -9.35 -1.67
N LEU A 110 3.84 -9.89 -1.88
CA LEU A 110 4.83 -10.05 -0.82
C LEU A 110 5.76 -8.85 -0.71
N GLY A 111 5.85 -8.06 -1.77
CA GLY A 111 6.76 -6.92 -1.84
C GLY A 111 6.35 -5.90 -2.89
N ILE A 112 6.89 -4.70 -2.71
CA ILE A 112 6.72 -3.57 -3.60
C ILE A 112 8.11 -3.15 -4.05
N LEU A 113 8.33 -3.13 -5.37
CA LEU A 113 9.57 -2.66 -5.97
C LEU A 113 9.30 -1.37 -6.73
N ARG A 114 10.02 -0.31 -6.39
CA ARG A 114 9.95 0.98 -7.09
C ARG A 114 11.05 1.05 -8.14
N LEU A 115 10.65 1.28 -9.37
CA LEU A 115 11.59 1.62 -10.45
C LEU A 115 11.96 3.11 -10.31
N ILE A 116 13.25 3.39 -10.33
CA ILE A 116 13.75 4.77 -10.35
C ILE A 116 13.77 5.22 -11.81
N PRO A 117 13.05 6.29 -12.19
CA PRO A 117 13.09 6.81 -13.55
C PRO A 117 14.50 7.20 -13.97
N GLU A 118 14.88 6.91 -15.21
CA GLU A 118 16.20 7.25 -15.76
C GLU A 118 16.49 8.76 -15.65
N ALA A 119 15.45 9.59 -15.82
CA ALA A 119 15.53 11.03 -15.69
C ALA A 119 16.11 11.51 -14.34
N TYR A 120 15.93 10.75 -13.26
CA TYR A 120 16.48 11.10 -11.94
C TYR A 120 17.99 10.90 -11.85
N PHE A 121 18.56 10.00 -12.66
CA PHE A 121 20.01 9.82 -12.75
C PHE A 121 20.68 10.99 -13.49
N GLN A 122 19.94 11.68 -14.37
CA GLN A 122 20.43 12.84 -15.13
C GLN A 122 20.17 14.18 -14.42
N LYS A 123 18.95 14.39 -13.90
CA LYS A 123 18.49 15.68 -13.33
C LYS A 123 18.57 15.74 -11.81
N GLY A 124 18.93 14.63 -11.16
CA GLY A 124 18.85 14.47 -9.72
C GLY A 124 17.44 14.10 -9.26
N TYR A 125 17.36 13.61 -8.02
CA TYR A 125 16.10 13.24 -7.39
C TYR A 125 15.30 14.50 -7.01
N PRO A 126 13.98 14.56 -7.25
CA PRO A 126 13.17 15.73 -6.89
C PRO A 126 13.28 16.03 -5.39
N LYS A 127 13.51 17.31 -5.05
CA LYS A 127 13.56 17.76 -3.64
C LYS A 127 12.15 17.70 -3.03
N LYS A 128 12.08 17.28 -1.76
CA LYS A 128 10.85 17.21 -0.96
C LYS A 128 10.22 18.58 -0.73
#